data_AF-A0A1I3H0R6-F1
#
_entry.id   AF-A0A1I3H0R6-F1
#
_cell.length_a   1.000
_cell.length_b   1.000
_cell.length_c   1.000
_cell.angle_alpha   90.00
_cell.angle_beta   90.00
_cell.angle_gamma   90.00
#
_symmetry.space_group_name_H-M   'P 1'
#
loop_
_entity.id
_entity.type
_entity.pdbx_description
1 polymer ?
#
loop_
_entity_poly.entity_id
_entity_poly.type
_entity_poly.pdbx_seq_one_letter_code
_entity_poly.pdbx_strand_id
1 'polypeptide(L)'
;MENQISKLPPYASDTFLTQYGEKVGDYFFSPLRKYTFTEQGIKRWYAPHLASRPQDGTGFAATSFGSALTTYELVPIPPHRTVLVSHAFETMAARVLISSPGTYFVAISFTPTTFEGEYVVTVCANGKRLWEESISEPAANPRYSAFLRLSTAGFIDFSINTKKENQTVSCRSFIQYTIIRCNEATGNPELRYDDHASGFDEREIIDFYSNTTFVPREISPPEVEVTERVALFEKEWTLPIEYIKSQFRRSPKELIEFILKNEKNASLKYCIFMIPRSGSTLLTEILAGTGKLGFPGEHFVPDVLRTFSLAFSDISSSYEDFLMSRLHSENGAFGVEIESERFQEEPEFFASVKNWRHIYIWRNDILAQAISYQISIETGVWHNFSNSRHDETFHYISRDSILDKINFLLNAEKFFLDFFNKNGLSPYKISYEELISDPIHHGRSIAEYIGISGSSLDGADQSKFVLQPTAKARNLYYKALAIVGGGELWGYDIHEANGQYMAVLHGVDLSLLDITTQRAPILFVSNDRKELCDRVSRYVTQQMSSLPPLIDGA
;
A
#
# COMPACT_ATOMS: atom_id res chain seq x y z
N MET A 1 51.74 4.09 -1.48
CA MET A 1 50.55 4.61 -0.75
C MET A 1 49.97 3.50 0.13
N GLU A 2 50.80 2.76 0.87
CA GLU A 2 50.34 1.58 1.65
C GLU A 2 49.96 1.86 3.11
N ASN A 3 50.08 3.10 3.59
CA ASN A 3 50.00 3.41 5.03
C ASN A 3 48.88 4.37 5.47
N GLN A 4 47.82 4.57 4.67
CA GLN A 4 46.68 5.43 5.08
C GLN A 4 45.33 4.75 5.25
N ILE A 5 45.16 3.46 4.91
CA ILE A 5 43.89 2.74 5.08
C ILE A 5 43.99 1.76 6.27
N SER A 6 44.42 2.23 7.45
CA SER A 6 44.60 1.32 8.59
C SER A 6 43.31 1.05 9.39
N LYS A 7 42.21 1.77 9.11
CA LYS A 7 40.86 1.51 9.64
C LYS A 7 39.83 2.00 8.63
N LEU A 8 38.83 1.19 8.31
CA LEU A 8 37.69 1.65 7.54
C LEU A 8 36.93 2.75 8.31
N PRO A 9 36.32 3.72 7.59
CA PRO A 9 35.52 4.73 8.24
C PRO A 9 34.23 4.12 8.84
N PRO A 10 33.64 4.77 9.85
CA PRO A 10 32.38 4.32 10.42
C PRO A 10 31.23 4.41 9.41
N TYR A 11 30.13 3.72 9.71
CA TYR A 11 28.87 3.88 8.99
C TYR A 11 28.23 5.25 9.27
N ALA A 12 27.57 5.81 8.27
CA ALA A 12 26.89 7.10 8.36
C ALA A 12 25.73 7.12 9.38
N SER A 13 25.10 5.97 9.63
CA SER A 13 24.06 5.77 10.64
C SER A 13 23.92 4.28 11.02
N ASP A 14 23.16 3.99 12.08
CA ASP A 14 22.87 2.62 12.54
C ASP A 14 21.82 1.87 11.68
N THR A 15 21.21 2.47 10.64
CA THR A 15 20.09 1.82 9.91
C THR A 15 19.88 2.23 8.44
N PHE A 16 19.77 1.20 7.60
CA PHE A 16 19.12 1.02 6.27
C PHE A 16 18.88 2.26 5.38
N LEU A 17 19.94 2.77 4.73
CA LEU A 17 19.81 3.58 3.50
C LEU A 17 19.49 2.73 2.26
N THR A 18 19.67 1.42 2.37
CA THR A 18 19.37 0.48 1.31
C THR A 18 17.91 0.06 1.38
N GLN A 19 17.23 0.19 0.25
CA GLN A 19 15.94 -0.42 -0.01
C GLN A 19 16.12 -1.58 -0.97
N TYR A 20 15.34 -2.64 -0.78
CA TYR A 20 15.29 -3.76 -1.71
C TYR A 20 13.94 -3.78 -2.39
N GLY A 21 13.91 -3.99 -3.70
CA GLY A 21 12.66 -4.21 -4.38
C GLY A 21 12.72 -4.23 -5.88
N GLU A 22 11.56 -4.00 -6.49
CA GLU A 22 11.39 -4.15 -7.92
C GLU A 22 11.92 -2.91 -8.63
N LYS A 23 12.65 -3.15 -9.72
CA LYS A 23 13.09 -2.10 -10.63
C LYS A 23 12.42 -2.25 -12.00
N VAL A 24 12.00 -1.13 -12.59
CA VAL A 24 11.47 -1.08 -13.95
C VAL A 24 12.28 -0.06 -14.76
N GLY A 25 12.90 -0.51 -15.85
CA GLY A 25 13.85 0.32 -16.59
C GLY A 25 15.05 0.69 -15.73
N ASP A 26 15.67 1.84 -16.01
CA ASP A 26 16.86 2.27 -15.27
C ASP A 26 16.55 3.22 -14.10
N TYR A 27 15.40 3.90 -14.12
CA TYR A 27 15.04 4.96 -13.16
C TYR A 27 14.07 4.50 -12.08
N PHE A 28 13.10 3.66 -12.43
CA PHE A 28 11.90 3.45 -11.61
C PHE A 28 12.06 2.28 -10.64
N PHE A 29 11.69 2.51 -9.38
CA PHE A 29 11.90 1.54 -8.31
C PHE A 29 10.72 1.52 -7.34
N SER A 30 10.32 0.33 -6.92
CA SER A 30 9.31 0.11 -5.89
C SER A 30 9.91 -0.68 -4.74
N PRO A 31 10.12 -0.05 -3.57
CA PRO A 31 10.66 -0.75 -2.41
C PRO A 31 9.68 -1.82 -1.90
N LEU A 32 10.21 -2.98 -1.49
CA LEU A 32 9.45 -3.98 -0.75
C LEU A 32 9.28 -3.51 0.68
N ARG A 33 8.05 -3.22 1.05
CA ARG A 33 7.71 -2.69 2.39
C ARG A 33 7.37 -3.78 3.38
N LYS A 34 6.69 -4.84 2.91
CA LYS A 34 6.26 -5.95 3.76
C LYS A 34 7.44 -6.87 4.02
N TYR A 35 7.61 -7.23 5.29
CA TYR A 35 8.59 -8.23 5.69
C TYR A 35 8.09 -9.17 6.78
N THR A 36 8.71 -10.34 6.86
CA THR A 36 8.54 -11.30 7.94
C THR A 36 9.89 -11.65 8.54
N PHE A 37 9.88 -12.02 9.83
CA PHE A 37 11.03 -12.61 10.51
C PHE A 37 10.80 -14.10 10.68
N THR A 38 11.81 -14.90 10.34
CA THR A 38 11.80 -16.33 10.63
C THR A 38 12.42 -16.60 12.00
N GLU A 39 12.10 -17.76 12.60
CA GLU A 39 12.70 -18.21 13.86
C GLU A 39 14.23 -18.35 13.76
N GLN A 40 14.75 -18.56 12.56
CA GLN A 40 16.19 -18.66 12.29
C GLN A 40 16.88 -17.29 12.11
N GLY A 41 16.19 -16.17 12.37
CA GLY A 41 16.78 -14.83 12.31
C GLY A 41 16.92 -14.26 10.90
N ILE A 42 16.12 -14.74 9.95
CA ILE A 42 16.06 -14.18 8.59
C ILE A 42 14.94 -13.15 8.52
N LYS A 43 15.27 -11.96 8.02
CA LYS A 43 14.28 -10.97 7.59
C LYS A 43 14.06 -11.12 6.09
N ARG A 44 12.82 -11.40 5.68
CA ARG A 44 12.43 -11.50 4.27
C ARG A 44 11.53 -10.34 3.91
N TRP A 45 11.85 -9.62 2.85
CA TRP A 45 10.96 -8.69 2.18
C TRP A 45 10.38 -9.32 0.92
N TYR A 46 9.09 -9.13 0.66
CA TYR A 46 8.41 -9.72 -0.50
C TYR A 46 7.44 -8.73 -1.12
N ALA A 47 7.24 -8.83 -2.43
CA ALA A 47 6.18 -8.06 -3.09
C ALA A 47 4.81 -8.67 -2.72
N PRO A 48 3.82 -7.85 -2.35
CA PRO A 48 2.45 -8.33 -2.25
C PRO A 48 1.98 -8.84 -3.62
N HIS A 49 1.08 -9.82 -3.64
CA HIS A 49 0.40 -10.20 -4.88
C HIS A 49 -0.34 -8.99 -5.44
N LEU A 50 -0.08 -8.69 -6.71
CA LEU A 50 -0.78 -7.66 -7.45
C LEU A 50 -2.07 -8.25 -8.03
N ALA A 51 -3.20 -7.56 -7.86
CA ALA A 51 -4.50 -8.08 -8.27
C ALA A 51 -4.57 -8.36 -9.79
N SER A 52 -3.84 -7.58 -10.59
CA SER A 52 -3.78 -7.71 -12.05
C SER A 52 -2.78 -8.75 -12.55
N ARG A 53 -1.87 -9.24 -11.70
CA ARG A 53 -0.81 -10.20 -12.05
C ARG A 53 -0.74 -11.36 -11.04
N PRO A 54 -1.85 -12.10 -10.83
CA PRO A 54 -1.90 -13.16 -9.81
C PRO A 54 -1.02 -14.38 -10.15
N GLN A 55 -0.64 -14.54 -11.42
CA GLN A 55 0.14 -15.67 -11.93
C GLN A 55 1.65 -15.38 -11.99
N ASP A 56 2.07 -14.13 -11.77
CA ASP A 56 3.48 -13.77 -11.75
C ASP A 56 4.04 -14.06 -10.36
N GLY A 57 5.04 -14.95 -10.28
CA GLY A 57 5.74 -15.23 -9.03
C GLY A 57 6.47 -13.98 -8.56
N THR A 58 6.28 -13.60 -7.31
CA THR A 58 6.91 -12.39 -6.76
C THR A 58 8.35 -12.66 -6.34
N GLY A 59 9.26 -11.82 -6.82
CA GLY A 59 10.62 -11.75 -6.30
C GLY A 59 10.62 -11.36 -4.83
N PHE A 60 11.73 -11.66 -4.16
CA PHE A 60 11.94 -11.31 -2.76
C PHE A 60 13.40 -10.96 -2.48
N ALA A 61 13.63 -10.29 -1.35
CA ALA A 61 14.94 -10.11 -0.77
C ALA A 61 14.95 -10.76 0.62
N ALA A 62 16.07 -11.36 1.00
CA ALA A 62 16.21 -11.94 2.33
C ALA A 62 17.60 -11.65 2.90
N THR A 63 17.65 -11.26 4.17
CA THR A 63 18.90 -11.00 4.90
C THR A 63 18.98 -11.87 6.13
N SER A 64 20.10 -12.58 6.30
CA SER A 64 20.39 -13.33 7.53
C SER A 64 21.03 -12.40 8.55
N PHE A 65 20.37 -12.19 9.70
CA PHE A 65 20.95 -11.42 10.81
C PHE A 65 21.65 -12.30 11.85
N GLY A 66 21.62 -13.62 11.67
CA GLY A 66 22.31 -14.57 12.54
C GLY A 66 23.81 -14.65 12.28
N SER A 67 24.54 -15.29 13.20
CA SER A 67 26.00 -15.50 13.11
C SER A 67 26.41 -16.78 12.37
N ALA A 68 25.44 -17.55 11.86
CA ALA A 68 25.67 -18.81 11.16
C ALA A 68 24.96 -18.85 9.79
N LEU A 69 25.49 -19.68 8.89
CA LEU A 69 24.84 -19.96 7.60
C LEU A 69 23.43 -20.52 7.86
N THR A 70 22.42 -19.94 7.22
CA THR A 70 21.02 -20.34 7.38
C THR A 70 20.39 -20.58 6.02
N THR A 71 19.64 -21.67 5.87
CA THR A 71 18.93 -21.98 4.61
C THR A 71 17.49 -21.51 4.68
N TYR A 72 17.04 -20.77 3.67
CA TYR A 72 15.65 -20.33 3.51
C TYR A 72 15.17 -20.53 2.09
N GLU A 73 14.02 -21.18 1.90
CA GLU A 73 13.49 -21.56 0.57
C GLU A 73 14.55 -22.24 -0.31
N LEU A 74 15.32 -23.17 0.27
CA LEU A 74 16.42 -23.88 -0.38
C LEU A 74 17.62 -23.00 -0.80
N VAL A 75 17.66 -21.73 -0.37
CA VAL A 75 18.75 -20.79 -0.60
C VAL A 75 19.62 -20.69 0.66
N PRO A 76 20.89 -21.11 0.64
CA PRO A 76 21.79 -20.98 1.78
C PRO A 76 22.30 -19.54 1.91
N ILE A 77 21.84 -18.77 2.89
CA ILE A 77 22.17 -17.36 3.11
C ILE A 77 23.25 -17.23 4.20
N PRO A 78 24.47 -16.75 3.87
CA PRO A 78 25.53 -16.55 4.86
C PRO A 78 25.16 -15.47 5.91
N PRO A 79 25.84 -15.49 7.08
CA PRO A 79 25.69 -14.46 8.11
C PRO A 79 25.82 -13.04 7.54
N HIS A 80 24.92 -12.15 7.91
CA HIS A 80 24.96 -10.73 7.56
C HIS A 80 25.01 -10.44 6.05
N ARG A 81 24.48 -11.35 5.22
CA ARG A 81 24.38 -11.14 3.77
C ARG A 81 22.94 -11.08 3.30
N THR A 82 22.72 -10.25 2.29
CA THR A 82 21.46 -10.21 1.54
C THR A 82 21.54 -11.08 0.29
N VAL A 83 20.49 -11.85 0.06
CA VAL A 83 20.20 -12.47 -1.24
C VAL A 83 19.06 -11.74 -1.92
N LEU A 84 19.21 -11.47 -3.22
CA LEU A 84 18.11 -11.05 -4.09
C LEU A 84 17.65 -12.25 -4.90
N VAL A 85 16.33 -12.46 -4.91
CA VAL A 85 15.67 -13.51 -5.69
C VAL A 85 14.66 -12.85 -6.61
N SER A 86 14.95 -12.81 -7.90
CA SER A 86 14.04 -12.27 -8.92
C SER A 86 13.38 -13.40 -9.70
N HIS A 87 12.07 -13.32 -9.90
CA HIS A 87 11.38 -14.18 -10.85
C HIS A 87 11.81 -13.85 -12.30
N ALA A 88 11.61 -14.77 -13.24
CA ALA A 88 12.03 -14.61 -14.63
C ALA A 88 11.53 -13.31 -15.28
N PHE A 89 10.36 -12.83 -14.85
CA PHE A 89 9.68 -11.65 -15.38
C PHE A 89 9.88 -10.39 -14.53
N GLU A 90 10.65 -10.48 -13.46
CA GLU A 90 10.87 -9.38 -12.52
C GLU A 90 12.36 -9.02 -12.43
N THR A 91 12.64 -7.74 -12.24
CA THR A 91 13.99 -7.25 -11.97
C THR A 91 14.02 -6.85 -10.51
N MET A 92 14.94 -7.44 -9.76
CA MET A 92 15.16 -7.09 -8.35
C MET A 92 16.39 -6.21 -8.23
N ALA A 93 16.34 -5.25 -7.32
CA ALA A 93 17.45 -4.35 -7.06
C ALA A 93 17.61 -4.01 -5.58
N ALA A 94 18.84 -3.74 -5.19
CA ALA A 94 19.17 -2.95 -4.02
C ALA A 94 19.38 -1.50 -4.46
N ARG A 95 18.60 -0.56 -3.92
CA ARG A 95 18.74 0.88 -4.13
C ARG A 95 19.32 1.52 -2.88
N VAL A 96 20.45 2.21 -3.00
CA VAL A 96 21.03 3.00 -1.92
C VAL A 96 20.80 4.48 -2.21
N LEU A 97 20.15 5.17 -1.27
CA LEU A 97 19.89 6.60 -1.37
C LEU A 97 21.11 7.42 -0.93
N ILE A 98 21.50 8.38 -1.76
CA ILE A 98 22.62 9.29 -1.51
C ILE A 98 22.06 10.67 -1.17
N SER A 99 22.12 11.02 0.11
CA SER A 99 21.48 12.22 0.66
C SER A 99 22.19 13.54 0.36
N SER A 100 23.43 13.51 -0.12
CA SER A 100 24.23 14.72 -0.37
C SER A 100 25.08 14.62 -1.63
N PRO A 101 25.35 15.74 -2.32
CA PRO A 101 26.38 15.80 -3.36
C PRO A 101 27.75 15.40 -2.81
N GLY A 102 28.65 14.95 -3.69
CA GLY A 102 30.04 14.66 -3.35
C GLY A 102 30.67 13.58 -4.21
N THR A 103 31.88 13.16 -3.81
CA THR A 103 32.60 12.06 -4.44
C THR A 103 32.40 10.77 -3.64
N TYR A 104 32.07 9.70 -4.34
CA TYR A 104 31.74 8.40 -3.77
C TYR A 104 32.52 7.30 -4.49
N PHE A 105 33.17 6.45 -3.72
CA PHE A 105 33.65 5.16 -4.19
C PHE A 105 32.52 4.14 -4.13
N VAL A 106 32.30 3.41 -5.21
CA VAL A 106 31.36 2.29 -5.26
C VAL A 106 32.09 1.03 -5.67
N ALA A 107 31.72 -0.09 -5.05
CA ALA A 107 32.15 -1.41 -5.51
C ALA A 107 31.02 -2.42 -5.36
N ILE A 108 31.06 -3.45 -6.19
CA ILE A 108 30.11 -4.55 -6.18
C ILE A 108 30.75 -5.86 -6.64
N SER A 109 30.26 -6.95 -6.07
CA SER A 109 30.46 -8.33 -6.50
C SER A 109 29.11 -9.01 -6.54
N PHE A 110 28.82 -9.75 -7.61
CA PHE A 110 27.67 -10.64 -7.66
C PHE A 110 28.15 -12.08 -7.69
N THR A 111 27.46 -12.95 -6.97
CA THR A 111 27.76 -14.39 -7.02
C THR A 111 26.44 -15.16 -7.07
N PRO A 112 26.20 -15.95 -8.14
CA PRO A 112 25.01 -16.80 -8.19
C PRO A 112 25.02 -17.75 -7.00
N THR A 113 23.91 -17.82 -6.26
CA THR A 113 23.75 -18.88 -5.24
C THR A 113 23.54 -20.23 -5.92
N THR A 114 22.84 -20.23 -7.05
CA THR A 114 22.65 -21.37 -7.93
C THR A 114 22.60 -20.83 -9.35
N PHE A 115 23.36 -21.45 -10.25
CA PHE A 115 23.32 -21.06 -11.66
C PHE A 115 22.14 -21.77 -12.31
N GLU A 116 21.02 -21.06 -12.44
CA GLU A 116 19.77 -21.57 -13.01
C GLU A 116 19.65 -21.26 -14.51
N GLY A 117 20.52 -20.39 -15.04
CA GLY A 117 20.56 -19.97 -16.44
C GLY A 117 21.33 -18.65 -16.59
N GLU A 118 21.32 -18.08 -17.80
CA GLU A 118 21.96 -16.79 -18.04
C GLU A 118 21.18 -15.66 -17.37
N TYR A 119 21.84 -14.69 -16.74
CA TYR A 119 21.18 -13.49 -16.24
C TYR A 119 22.08 -12.26 -16.35
N VAL A 120 21.47 -11.08 -16.35
CA VAL A 120 22.17 -9.80 -16.50
C VAL A 120 22.16 -9.04 -15.20
N VAL A 121 23.33 -8.55 -14.80
CA VAL A 121 23.52 -7.67 -13.64
C VAL A 121 23.89 -6.27 -14.10
N THR A 122 23.43 -5.25 -13.38
CA THR A 122 23.72 -3.84 -13.72
C THR A 122 24.00 -3.01 -12.47
N VAL A 123 24.80 -1.97 -12.67
CA VAL A 123 25.01 -0.88 -11.72
C VAL A 123 24.54 0.41 -12.40
N CYS A 124 23.58 1.10 -11.80
CA CYS A 124 23.11 2.40 -12.28
C CYS A 124 23.28 3.46 -11.19
N ALA A 125 23.56 4.70 -11.58
CA ALA A 125 23.50 5.86 -10.69
C ALA A 125 22.62 6.93 -11.32
N ASN A 126 21.60 7.40 -10.60
CA ASN A 126 20.58 8.33 -11.11
C ASN A 126 20.00 7.88 -12.47
N GLY A 127 19.75 6.57 -12.62
CA GLY A 127 19.28 5.93 -13.85
C GLY A 127 20.28 5.86 -15.01
N LYS A 128 21.48 6.43 -14.88
CA LYS A 128 22.55 6.20 -15.85
C LYS A 128 23.22 4.86 -15.60
N ARG A 129 23.20 3.97 -16.60
CA ARG A 129 23.90 2.68 -16.53
C ARG A 129 25.41 2.88 -16.55
N LEU A 130 26.08 2.47 -15.47
CA LEU A 130 27.54 2.62 -15.29
C LEU A 130 28.30 1.37 -15.71
N TRP A 131 27.65 0.22 -15.55
CA TRP A 131 28.19 -1.10 -15.84
C TRP A 131 27.05 -2.11 -16.01
N GLU A 132 27.28 -3.09 -16.89
CA GLU A 132 26.41 -4.21 -17.18
C GLU A 132 27.29 -5.43 -17.46
N GLU A 133 26.91 -6.58 -16.92
CA GLU A 133 27.56 -7.84 -17.24
C GLU A 133 26.53 -8.96 -17.39
N SER A 134 26.69 -9.77 -18.42
CA SER A 134 25.92 -11.00 -18.62
C SER A 134 26.67 -12.17 -18.01
N ILE A 135 26.00 -12.94 -17.16
CA ILE A 135 26.57 -14.10 -16.49
C ILE A 135 26.03 -15.35 -17.17
N SER A 136 26.90 -16.04 -17.90
CA SER A 136 26.56 -17.27 -18.66
C SER A 136 27.21 -18.53 -18.11
N GLU A 137 28.06 -18.41 -17.08
CA GLU A 137 28.78 -19.54 -16.49
C GLU A 137 28.61 -19.59 -14.95
N PRO A 138 28.50 -20.78 -14.34
CA PRO A 138 28.33 -20.92 -12.89
C PRO A 138 29.46 -20.35 -12.05
N ALA A 139 30.68 -20.29 -12.58
CA ALA A 139 31.87 -19.80 -11.87
C ALA A 139 32.08 -18.27 -12.00
N ALA A 140 31.18 -17.57 -12.69
CA ALA A 140 31.29 -16.13 -12.87
C ALA A 140 31.13 -15.41 -11.52
N ASN A 141 32.05 -14.50 -11.25
CA ASN A 141 32.00 -13.58 -10.12
C ASN A 141 32.24 -12.16 -10.63
N PRO A 142 31.24 -11.55 -11.29
CA PRO A 142 31.44 -10.25 -11.90
C PRO A 142 31.62 -9.20 -10.82
N ARG A 143 32.64 -8.37 -11.03
CA ARG A 143 33.14 -7.37 -10.08
C ARG A 143 33.20 -6.03 -10.79
N TYR A 144 32.69 -4.99 -10.13
CA TYR A 144 32.76 -3.62 -10.64
C TYR A 144 33.12 -2.65 -9.52
N SER A 145 33.92 -1.64 -9.84
CA SER A 145 34.23 -0.55 -8.93
C SER A 145 34.53 0.74 -9.70
N ALA A 146 34.18 1.87 -9.10
CA ALA A 146 34.41 3.18 -9.68
C ALA A 146 34.36 4.28 -8.61
N PHE A 147 35.00 5.41 -8.91
CA PHE A 147 34.69 6.67 -8.25
C PHE A 147 33.61 7.40 -9.06
N LEU A 148 32.63 7.95 -8.37
CA LEU A 148 31.52 8.73 -8.91
C LEU A 148 31.54 10.11 -8.27
N ARG A 149 31.19 11.15 -9.03
CA ARG A 149 30.92 12.49 -8.51
C ARG A 149 29.46 12.81 -8.75
N LEU A 150 28.68 12.93 -7.69
CA LEU A 150 27.27 13.30 -7.74
C LEU A 150 27.15 14.80 -7.49
N SER A 151 26.51 15.51 -8.42
CA SER A 151 26.25 16.96 -8.32
C SER A 151 25.08 17.31 -7.39
N THR A 152 24.18 16.36 -7.16
CA THR A 152 23.00 16.48 -6.29
C THR A 152 22.87 15.24 -5.40
N ALA A 153 21.92 15.27 -4.46
CA ALA A 153 21.39 14.03 -3.90
C ALA A 153 20.82 13.13 -5.02
N GLY A 154 20.77 11.83 -4.78
CA GLY A 154 20.41 10.85 -5.80
C GLY A 154 20.36 9.43 -5.27
N PHE A 155 20.58 8.45 -6.14
CA PHE A 155 20.54 7.03 -5.78
C PHE A 155 21.48 6.19 -6.65
N ILE A 156 21.87 5.04 -6.12
CA ILE A 156 22.65 4.02 -6.80
C ILE A 156 21.92 2.69 -6.70
N ASP A 157 21.71 2.05 -7.85
CA ASP A 157 21.03 0.78 -7.96
C ASP A 157 22.01 -0.32 -8.33
N PHE A 158 21.82 -1.47 -7.70
CA PHE A 158 22.49 -2.72 -8.03
C PHE A 158 21.41 -3.76 -8.34
N SER A 159 21.30 -4.16 -9.60
CA SER A 159 20.12 -4.89 -10.10
C SER A 159 20.48 -6.21 -10.76
N ILE A 160 19.62 -7.21 -10.56
CA ILE A 160 19.70 -8.52 -11.21
C ILE A 160 18.49 -8.72 -12.13
N ASN A 161 18.69 -9.52 -13.17
CA ASN A 161 17.65 -9.89 -14.13
C ASN A 161 17.06 -8.67 -14.89
N THR A 162 17.94 -7.79 -15.38
CA THR A 162 17.52 -6.54 -16.06
C THR A 162 17.08 -6.74 -17.51
N LYS A 163 17.52 -7.81 -18.17
CA LYS A 163 17.04 -8.24 -19.50
C LYS A 163 16.07 -9.40 -19.34
N LYS A 164 14.78 -9.06 -19.29
CA LYS A 164 13.68 -10.02 -19.12
C LYS A 164 13.33 -10.76 -20.42
N GLU A 165 13.58 -10.11 -21.55
CA GLU A 165 13.31 -10.68 -22.86
C GLU A 165 14.26 -11.87 -23.08
N ASN A 166 13.69 -13.08 -23.15
CA ASN A 166 14.36 -14.39 -23.18
C ASN A 166 14.76 -15.00 -21.82
N GLN A 167 14.51 -14.32 -20.71
CA GLN A 167 14.69 -14.93 -19.40
C GLN A 167 13.47 -15.81 -19.06
N THR A 168 13.70 -17.08 -18.77
CA THR A 168 12.64 -18.01 -18.31
C THR A 168 12.93 -18.62 -16.94
N VAL A 169 14.13 -18.37 -16.39
CA VAL A 169 14.52 -18.88 -15.08
C VAL A 169 14.58 -17.75 -14.06
N SER A 170 14.30 -18.10 -12.80
CA SER A 170 14.53 -17.16 -11.70
C SER A 170 16.03 -16.93 -11.53
N CYS A 171 16.41 -15.77 -11.01
CA CYS A 171 17.79 -15.45 -10.66
C CYS A 171 17.91 -15.29 -9.15
N ARG A 172 18.91 -15.95 -8.57
CA ARG A 172 19.22 -15.91 -7.14
C ARG A 172 20.69 -15.56 -6.98
N SER A 173 20.97 -14.40 -6.42
CA SER A 173 22.34 -13.92 -6.30
C SER A 173 22.58 -13.20 -4.99
N PHE A 174 23.76 -13.42 -4.42
CA PHE A 174 24.27 -12.54 -3.38
C PHE A 174 24.69 -11.24 -4.02
N ILE A 175 24.19 -10.17 -3.42
CA ILE A 175 24.64 -8.84 -3.76
C ILE A 175 25.58 -8.38 -2.65
N GLN A 176 26.87 -8.29 -2.96
CA GLN A 176 27.85 -7.69 -2.08
C GLN A 176 28.24 -6.35 -2.68
N TYR A 177 28.07 -5.26 -1.95
CA TYR A 177 28.33 -3.93 -2.46
C TYR A 177 28.96 -3.06 -1.37
N THR A 178 29.54 -1.94 -1.75
CA THR A 178 29.87 -0.88 -0.80
C THR A 178 29.76 0.47 -1.47
N ILE A 179 29.42 1.47 -0.66
CA ILE A 179 29.41 2.87 -1.06
C ILE A 179 30.12 3.66 0.03
N ILE A 180 31.19 4.34 -0.34
CA ILE A 180 32.04 5.09 0.58
C ILE A 180 32.15 6.51 0.09
N ARG A 181 31.75 7.48 0.91
CA ARG A 181 32.03 8.89 0.65
C ARG A 181 33.54 9.11 0.77
N CYS A 182 34.07 9.85 -0.19
CA CYS A 182 35.49 10.10 -0.33
C CYS A 182 35.77 11.59 -0.35
N ASN A 183 36.98 11.94 0.08
CA ASN A 183 37.52 13.27 -0.10
C ASN A 183 37.57 13.62 -1.60
N GLU A 184 37.07 14.79 -1.98
CA GLU A 184 36.94 15.15 -3.40
C GLU A 184 38.27 15.35 -4.13
N ALA A 185 39.34 15.69 -3.41
CA ALA A 185 40.65 15.98 -3.98
C ALA A 185 41.55 14.75 -3.99
N THR A 186 41.51 13.95 -2.91
CA THR A 186 42.44 12.82 -2.73
C THR A 186 41.81 11.47 -3.00
N GLY A 187 40.48 11.37 -3.01
CA GLY A 187 39.74 10.11 -3.07
C GLY A 187 39.73 9.34 -1.76
N ASN A 188 40.40 9.82 -0.71
CA ASN A 188 40.52 9.10 0.56
C ASN A 188 39.14 8.80 1.16
N PRO A 189 38.90 7.58 1.69
CA PRO A 189 37.61 7.21 2.26
C PRO A 189 37.34 7.99 3.56
N GLU A 190 36.12 8.52 3.70
CA GLU A 190 35.70 9.37 4.83
C GLU A 190 34.53 8.77 5.61
N LEU A 191 33.53 8.19 4.93
CA LEU A 191 32.31 7.67 5.57
C LEU A 191 31.65 6.55 4.76
N ARG A 192 31.19 5.47 5.41
CA ARG A 192 30.42 4.40 4.74
C ARG A 192 28.94 4.77 4.65
N TYR A 193 28.37 4.67 3.44
CA TYR A 193 26.96 4.96 3.13
C TYR A 193 26.13 3.70 2.85
N ASP A 194 26.78 2.53 2.77
CA ASP A 194 26.14 1.23 2.73
C ASP A 194 25.71 0.76 4.13
N ASP A 195 24.94 -0.33 4.22
CA ASP A 195 24.52 -0.92 5.49
C ASP A 195 25.32 -2.18 5.87
N HIS A 196 25.04 -2.77 7.03
CA HIS A 196 25.69 -4.02 7.47
C HIS A 196 25.38 -5.23 6.58
N ALA A 197 24.33 -5.17 5.76
CA ALA A 197 23.91 -6.25 4.87
C ALA A 197 24.62 -6.20 3.50
N SER A 198 25.36 -5.12 3.24
CA SER A 198 26.25 -4.90 2.09
C SER A 198 27.30 -6.00 1.88
N GLY A 199 27.64 -6.75 2.93
CA GLY A 199 28.30 -8.06 2.83
C GLY A 199 29.78 -8.05 2.48
N PHE A 200 30.43 -6.89 2.29
CA PHE A 200 31.89 -6.80 2.13
C PHE A 200 32.63 -6.66 3.47
N ASP A 201 33.70 -7.44 3.62
CA ASP A 201 34.67 -7.29 4.72
C ASP A 201 35.70 -6.18 4.41
N GLU A 202 36.52 -5.82 5.42
CA GLU A 202 37.48 -4.73 5.26
C GLU A 202 38.53 -5.01 4.18
N ARG A 203 38.92 -6.27 4.01
CA ARG A 203 39.95 -6.66 3.03
C ARG A 203 39.40 -6.58 1.61
N GLU A 204 38.16 -7.00 1.40
CA GLU A 204 37.48 -6.88 0.10
C GLU A 204 37.38 -5.41 -0.31
N ILE A 205 36.99 -4.52 0.62
CA ILE A 205 36.92 -3.08 0.35
C ILE A 205 38.29 -2.51 -0.02
N ILE A 206 39.33 -2.83 0.76
CA ILE A 206 40.70 -2.38 0.49
C ILE A 206 41.19 -2.89 -0.87
N ASP A 207 40.90 -4.13 -1.23
CA ASP A 207 41.26 -4.73 -2.52
C ASP A 207 40.60 -3.98 -3.69
N PHE A 208 39.28 -3.79 -3.64
CA PHE A 208 38.57 -3.01 -4.66
C PHE A 208 39.10 -1.57 -4.76
N TYR A 209 39.26 -0.91 -3.62
CA TYR A 209 39.69 0.49 -3.58
C TYR A 209 41.12 0.65 -4.13
N SER A 210 42.05 -0.20 -3.73
CA SER A 210 43.47 -0.13 -4.16
C SER A 210 43.64 -0.41 -5.65
N ASN A 211 42.74 -1.21 -6.24
CA ASN A 211 42.74 -1.54 -7.67
C ASN A 211 41.91 -0.55 -8.52
N THR A 212 41.23 0.42 -7.89
CA THR A 212 40.42 1.42 -8.60
C THR A 212 41.21 2.71 -8.79
N THR A 213 41.38 3.13 -10.05
CA THR A 213 42.00 4.43 -10.32
C THR A 213 41.07 5.57 -9.90
N PHE A 214 41.59 6.55 -9.17
CA PHE A 214 40.84 7.75 -8.77
C PHE A 214 40.57 8.68 -9.95
N VAL A 215 39.51 8.36 -10.72
CA VAL A 215 38.95 9.20 -11.78
C VAL A 215 37.43 9.24 -11.58
N PRO A 216 36.92 10.19 -10.79
CA PRO A 216 35.48 10.30 -10.55
C PRO A 216 34.71 10.51 -11.86
N ARG A 217 33.70 9.66 -12.09
CA ARG A 217 32.75 9.81 -13.20
C ARG A 217 31.65 10.78 -12.78
N GLU A 218 31.42 11.82 -13.57
CA GLU A 218 30.35 12.78 -13.31
C GLU A 218 28.97 12.14 -13.52
N ILE A 219 28.13 12.26 -12.49
CA ILE A 219 26.75 11.78 -12.45
C ILE A 219 25.83 12.99 -12.33
N SER A 220 25.07 13.24 -13.41
CA SER A 220 24.02 14.24 -13.45
C SER A 220 22.85 13.85 -12.54
N PRO A 221 21.98 14.81 -12.17
CA PRO A 221 20.72 14.50 -11.50
C PRO A 221 19.87 13.52 -12.34
N PRO A 222 18.92 12.78 -11.73
CA PRO A 222 17.98 11.97 -12.49
C PRO A 222 17.18 12.83 -13.47
N GLU A 223 17.22 12.49 -14.76
CA GLU A 223 16.48 13.18 -15.82
C GLU A 223 15.42 12.22 -16.37
N VAL A 224 14.20 12.29 -15.83
CA VAL A 224 13.06 11.50 -16.31
C VAL A 224 12.00 12.42 -16.87
N GLU A 225 11.79 12.32 -18.18
CA GLU A 225 10.79 13.09 -18.90
C GLU A 225 9.36 12.78 -18.43
N VAL A 226 8.50 13.80 -18.44
CA VAL A 226 7.08 13.63 -18.06
C VAL A 226 6.41 12.54 -18.90
N THR A 227 6.73 12.46 -20.20
CA THR A 227 6.17 11.45 -21.09
C THR A 227 6.59 10.03 -20.72
N GLU A 228 7.81 9.84 -20.25
CA GLU A 228 8.29 8.52 -19.80
C GLU A 228 7.59 8.10 -18.51
N ARG A 229 7.42 9.03 -17.55
CA ARG A 229 6.66 8.79 -16.32
C ARG A 229 5.22 8.44 -16.59
N VAL A 230 4.56 9.17 -17.50
CA VAL A 230 3.16 8.91 -17.87
C VAL A 230 3.02 7.52 -18.50
N ALA A 231 3.91 7.16 -19.43
CA ALA A 231 3.88 5.85 -20.06
C ALA A 231 4.06 4.70 -19.06
N LEU A 232 4.99 4.86 -18.11
CA LEU A 232 5.15 3.90 -17.01
C LEU A 232 3.90 3.87 -16.12
N PHE A 233 3.43 5.03 -15.68
CA PHE A 233 2.30 5.15 -14.77
C PHE A 233 1.06 4.49 -15.38
N GLU A 234 0.72 4.77 -16.64
CA GLU A 234 -0.41 4.15 -17.32
C GLU A 234 -0.24 2.64 -17.52
N LYS A 235 0.99 2.17 -17.76
CA LYS A 235 1.29 0.74 -17.91
C LYS A 235 1.15 -0.02 -16.59
N GLU A 236 1.59 0.57 -15.50
CA GLU A 236 1.65 -0.08 -14.19
C GLU A 236 0.39 0.19 -13.35
N TRP A 237 -0.44 1.17 -13.71
CA TRP A 237 -1.71 1.46 -13.07
C TRP A 237 -2.75 0.39 -13.39
N THR A 238 -3.21 -0.31 -12.37
CA THR A 238 -4.09 -1.49 -12.52
C THR A 238 -5.55 -1.21 -12.21
N LEU A 239 -5.85 -0.06 -11.60
CA LEU A 239 -7.22 0.38 -11.35
C LEU A 239 -7.83 1.01 -12.63
N PRO A 240 -9.16 1.12 -12.74
CA PRO A 240 -9.78 1.82 -13.86
C PRO A 240 -9.26 3.27 -14.00
N ILE A 241 -9.06 3.75 -15.22
CA ILE A 241 -8.61 5.12 -15.48
C ILE A 241 -9.63 6.16 -15.00
N GLU A 242 -10.91 5.77 -14.93
CA GLU A 242 -12.01 6.54 -14.35
C GLU A 242 -11.78 6.82 -12.87
N TYR A 243 -11.10 5.94 -12.14
CA TYR A 243 -10.71 6.18 -10.75
C TYR A 243 -9.81 7.42 -10.66
N ILE A 244 -8.84 7.57 -11.56
CA ILE A 244 -7.95 8.73 -11.58
C ILE A 244 -8.75 10.01 -11.84
N LYS A 245 -9.65 9.97 -12.83
CA LYS A 245 -10.51 11.12 -13.17
C LYS A 245 -11.47 11.48 -12.03
N SER A 246 -11.97 10.50 -11.29
CA SER A 246 -12.86 10.71 -10.15
C SER A 246 -12.11 11.29 -8.95
N GLN A 247 -11.02 10.64 -8.54
CA GLN A 247 -10.29 10.96 -7.30
C GLN A 247 -9.32 12.13 -7.45
N PHE A 248 -8.66 12.28 -8.60
CA PHE A 248 -7.68 13.33 -8.82
C PHE A 248 -8.19 14.46 -9.72
N ARG A 249 -9.37 14.31 -10.35
CA ARG A 249 -9.99 15.30 -11.26
C ARG A 249 -9.05 15.72 -12.39
N ARG A 250 -8.23 14.79 -12.86
CA ARG A 250 -7.15 14.98 -13.84
C ARG A 250 -7.02 13.77 -14.75
N SER A 251 -6.45 13.97 -15.94
CA SER A 251 -5.85 12.88 -16.72
C SER A 251 -4.54 12.40 -16.06
N PRO A 252 -4.00 11.22 -16.43
CA PRO A 252 -2.70 10.76 -15.94
C PRO A 252 -1.59 11.79 -16.13
N LYS A 253 -1.50 12.38 -17.33
CA LYS A 253 -0.51 13.42 -17.63
C LYS A 253 -0.64 14.63 -16.71
N GLU A 254 -1.84 15.18 -16.57
CA GLU A 254 -2.09 16.33 -15.68
C GLU A 254 -1.80 16.00 -14.22
N LEU A 255 -2.07 14.76 -13.78
CA LEU A 255 -1.74 14.30 -12.44
C LEU A 255 -0.23 14.26 -12.20
N ILE A 256 0.54 13.65 -13.12
CA ILE A 256 2.00 13.64 -13.03
C ILE A 256 2.55 15.06 -13.00
N GLU A 257 2.12 15.93 -13.92
CA GLU A 257 2.57 17.33 -13.98
C GLU A 257 2.21 18.11 -12.71
N PHE A 258 1.04 17.84 -12.12
CA PHE A 258 0.62 18.47 -10.87
C PHE A 258 1.51 18.02 -9.69
N ILE A 259 1.75 16.72 -9.55
CA ILE A 259 2.58 16.15 -8.49
C ILE A 259 4.02 16.68 -8.58
N LEU A 260 4.59 16.77 -9.79
CA LEU A 260 5.94 17.28 -10.00
C LEU A 260 6.11 18.75 -9.57
N LYS A 261 5.03 19.55 -9.61
CA LYS A 261 5.05 20.97 -9.19
C LYS A 261 4.98 21.17 -7.68
N ASN A 262 4.47 20.20 -6.93
CA ASN A 262 4.40 20.28 -5.48
C ASN A 262 5.76 19.90 -4.90
N GLU A 263 6.38 20.74 -4.08
CA GLU A 263 7.69 20.44 -3.45
C GLU A 263 7.67 20.63 -1.93
N LYS A 264 6.56 21.16 -1.39
CA LYS A 264 6.45 21.53 0.02
C LYS A 264 5.69 20.46 0.76
N ASN A 265 6.12 20.20 2.00
CA ASN A 265 5.34 19.34 2.88
C ASN A 265 3.94 19.89 3.11
N ALA A 266 2.95 18.98 3.13
CA ALA A 266 1.58 19.27 3.48
C ALA A 266 1.51 19.97 4.85
N SER A 267 0.87 21.14 4.86
CA SER A 267 0.66 21.96 6.05
C SER A 267 -0.55 21.51 6.87
N LEU A 268 -1.49 20.80 6.24
CA LEU A 268 -2.67 20.22 6.86
C LEU A 268 -2.76 18.74 6.49
N LYS A 269 -2.98 17.89 7.48
CA LYS A 269 -3.08 16.43 7.32
C LYS A 269 -4.35 15.93 7.97
N TYR A 270 -5.05 15.03 7.28
CA TYR A 270 -6.20 14.35 7.86
C TYR A 270 -6.28 12.89 7.40
N CYS A 271 -6.90 12.07 8.25
CA CYS A 271 -7.11 10.65 8.01
C CYS A 271 -8.60 10.34 8.07
N ILE A 272 -9.10 9.65 7.04
CA ILE A 272 -10.44 9.06 7.00
C ILE A 272 -10.29 7.61 7.42
N PHE A 273 -10.72 7.30 8.64
CA PHE A 273 -10.87 5.94 9.12
C PHE A 273 -12.16 5.39 8.53
N MET A 274 -12.05 4.38 7.67
CA MET A 274 -13.19 3.82 6.96
C MET A 274 -13.42 2.36 7.30
N ILE A 275 -14.69 1.97 7.29
CA ILE A 275 -15.07 0.56 7.25
C ILE A 275 -15.27 0.19 5.78
N PRO A 276 -14.72 -0.93 5.29
CA PRO A 276 -14.83 -1.27 3.88
C PRO A 276 -16.29 -1.29 3.40
N ARG A 277 -16.58 -0.65 2.26
CA ARG A 277 -17.94 -0.49 1.69
C ARG A 277 -18.91 0.38 2.51
N SER A 278 -18.38 1.26 3.36
CA SER A 278 -19.14 2.30 4.07
C SER A 278 -19.49 3.53 3.20
N GLY A 279 -19.08 3.57 1.94
CA GLY A 279 -19.23 4.74 1.07
C GLY A 279 -18.09 5.75 1.18
N SER A 280 -16.95 5.35 1.77
CA SER A 280 -15.75 6.19 1.85
C SER A 280 -15.27 6.69 0.49
N THR A 281 -15.37 5.88 -0.58
CA THR A 281 -15.03 6.33 -1.94
C THR A 281 -15.90 7.48 -2.44
N LEU A 282 -17.19 7.49 -2.08
CA LEU A 282 -18.07 8.62 -2.40
C LEU A 282 -17.63 9.85 -1.62
N LEU A 283 -17.33 9.67 -0.33
CA LEU A 283 -16.81 10.75 0.51
C LEU A 283 -15.50 11.32 -0.08
N THR A 284 -14.54 10.48 -0.44
CA THR A 284 -13.27 10.94 -1.02
C THR A 284 -13.46 11.64 -2.34
N GLU A 285 -14.37 11.17 -3.20
CA GLU A 285 -14.74 11.86 -4.44
C GLU A 285 -15.31 13.27 -4.18
N ILE A 286 -16.17 13.42 -3.17
CA ILE A 286 -16.74 14.71 -2.76
C ILE A 286 -15.63 15.64 -2.27
N LEU A 287 -14.77 15.15 -1.38
CA LEU A 287 -13.68 15.94 -0.80
C LEU A 287 -12.67 16.34 -1.87
N ALA A 288 -12.27 15.43 -2.76
CA ALA A 288 -11.39 15.75 -3.88
C ALA A 288 -12.03 16.72 -4.88
N GLY A 289 -13.33 16.59 -5.13
CA GLY A 289 -14.11 17.49 -5.99
C GLY A 289 -14.10 18.95 -5.54
N THR A 290 -13.76 19.23 -4.28
CA THR A 290 -13.57 20.60 -3.78
C THR A 290 -12.32 21.29 -4.32
N GLY A 291 -11.30 20.53 -4.74
CA GLY A 291 -9.97 21.04 -5.08
C GLY A 291 -9.17 21.63 -3.91
N LYS A 292 -9.72 21.61 -2.67
CA LYS A 292 -9.12 22.23 -1.47
C LYS A 292 -8.86 21.25 -0.34
N LEU A 293 -9.42 20.05 -0.40
CA LEU A 293 -9.29 19.03 0.65
C LEU A 293 -8.33 17.91 0.24
N GLY A 294 -7.41 18.18 -0.69
CA GLY A 294 -6.47 17.16 -1.19
C GLY A 294 -7.14 16.11 -2.05
N PHE A 295 -6.52 14.93 -2.10
CA PHE A 295 -6.97 13.77 -2.88
C PHE A 295 -6.98 12.54 -1.95
N PRO A 296 -7.89 12.50 -0.97
CA PRO A 296 -7.96 11.36 -0.06
C PRO A 296 -8.26 10.09 -0.86
N GLY A 297 -7.56 9.01 -0.58
CA GLY A 297 -7.71 7.74 -1.25
C GLY A 297 -6.93 6.64 -0.53
N GLU A 298 -7.13 5.40 -0.98
CA GLU A 298 -6.51 4.20 -0.39
C GLU A 298 -5.04 4.06 -0.85
N HIS A 299 -4.19 5.00 -0.42
CA HIS A 299 -2.79 5.11 -0.87
C HIS A 299 -1.91 3.90 -0.51
N PHE A 300 -2.39 3.00 0.34
CA PHE A 300 -1.66 1.79 0.79
C PHE A 300 -2.19 0.49 0.16
N VAL A 301 -3.14 0.58 -0.78
CA VAL A 301 -3.45 -0.54 -1.68
C VAL A 301 -2.20 -0.88 -2.48
N PRO A 302 -1.80 -2.17 -2.56
CA PRO A 302 -0.55 -2.60 -3.18
C PRO A 302 -0.31 -2.01 -4.57
N ASP A 303 -1.32 -2.03 -5.43
CA ASP A 303 -1.23 -1.51 -6.79
C ASP A 303 -1.01 0.01 -6.85
N VAL A 304 -1.71 0.77 -6.01
CA VAL A 304 -1.57 2.24 -5.90
C VAL A 304 -0.18 2.59 -5.39
N LEU A 305 0.22 1.96 -4.30
CA LEU A 305 1.53 2.15 -3.68
C LEU A 305 2.65 1.84 -4.65
N ARG A 306 2.59 0.69 -5.33
CA ARG A 306 3.62 0.26 -6.27
C ARG A 306 3.71 1.24 -7.44
N THR A 307 2.59 1.64 -8.03
CA THR A 307 2.58 2.52 -9.20
C THR A 307 3.15 3.90 -8.88
N PHE A 308 2.74 4.50 -7.76
CA PHE A 308 3.29 5.79 -7.33
C PHE A 308 4.76 5.69 -6.91
N SER A 309 5.14 4.61 -6.21
CA SER A 309 6.56 4.38 -5.87
C SER A 309 7.42 4.33 -7.12
N LEU A 310 7.04 3.51 -8.10
CA LEU A 310 7.74 3.44 -9.39
C LEU A 310 7.87 4.82 -10.03
N ALA A 311 6.74 5.52 -10.21
CA ALA A 311 6.69 6.77 -10.96
C ALA A 311 7.46 7.95 -10.32
N PHE A 312 7.76 7.90 -9.01
CA PHE A 312 8.33 9.05 -8.27
C PHE A 312 9.52 8.71 -7.35
N SER A 313 10.06 7.49 -7.43
CA SER A 313 11.20 7.00 -6.64
C SER A 313 12.54 7.72 -6.87
N ASP A 314 12.64 8.56 -7.89
CA ASP A 314 13.84 9.34 -8.22
C ASP A 314 13.81 10.75 -7.61
N ILE A 315 12.63 11.27 -7.27
CA ILE A 315 12.45 12.62 -6.69
C ILE A 315 12.04 12.62 -5.21
N SER A 316 11.71 11.45 -4.66
CA SER A 316 11.31 11.28 -3.25
C SER A 316 12.14 10.15 -2.63
N SER A 317 12.65 10.36 -1.42
CA SER A 317 13.48 9.36 -0.74
C SER A 317 12.68 8.16 -0.22
N SER A 318 11.38 8.33 -0.02
CA SER A 318 10.47 7.25 0.34
C SER A 318 9.08 7.52 -0.16
N TYR A 319 8.21 6.52 -0.09
CA TYR A 319 6.80 6.67 -0.45
C TYR A 319 6.06 7.63 0.50
N GLU A 320 6.42 7.64 1.78
CA GLU A 320 5.87 8.56 2.79
C GLU A 320 6.26 10.00 2.51
N ASP A 321 7.54 10.22 2.17
CA ASP A 321 8.04 11.53 1.75
C ASP A 321 7.30 12.02 0.50
N PHE A 322 7.08 11.14 -0.48
CA PHE A 322 6.25 11.41 -1.65
C PHE A 322 4.82 11.83 -1.27
N LEU A 323 4.12 11.03 -0.45
CA LEU A 323 2.75 11.33 -0.03
C LEU A 323 2.65 12.69 0.65
N MET A 324 3.60 12.99 1.55
CA MET A 324 3.59 14.19 2.37
C MET A 324 4.02 15.45 1.61
N SER A 325 4.95 15.35 0.68
CA SER A 325 5.53 16.51 -0.04
C SER A 325 4.91 16.76 -1.41
N ARG A 326 4.26 15.75 -2.01
CA ARG A 326 3.77 15.82 -3.40
C ARG A 326 2.26 15.62 -3.54
N LEU A 327 1.63 14.77 -2.73
CA LEU A 327 0.23 14.35 -2.93
C LEU A 327 -0.80 15.19 -2.15
N HIS A 328 -0.67 16.51 -2.18
CA HIS A 328 -1.59 17.43 -1.51
C HIS A 328 -2.22 18.43 -2.49
N SER A 329 -3.34 19.03 -2.10
CA SER A 329 -3.96 20.15 -2.84
C SER A 329 -3.11 21.43 -2.76
N GLU A 330 -3.37 22.41 -3.63
CA GLU A 330 -2.55 23.65 -3.71
C GLU A 330 -2.48 24.44 -2.39
N ASN A 331 -3.51 24.35 -1.54
CA ASN A 331 -3.54 24.95 -0.21
C ASN A 331 -2.84 24.10 0.88
N GLY A 332 -2.14 23.03 0.49
CA GLY A 332 -1.32 22.20 1.39
C GLY A 332 -2.09 21.12 2.15
N ALA A 333 -3.33 20.81 1.78
CA ALA A 333 -4.10 19.76 2.45
C ALA A 333 -3.82 18.38 1.83
N PHE A 334 -3.31 17.47 2.67
CA PHE A 334 -3.13 16.05 2.42
C PHE A 334 -4.20 15.25 3.15
N GLY A 335 -4.84 14.32 2.41
CA GLY A 335 -5.83 13.40 2.94
C GLY A 335 -5.48 11.96 2.56
N VAL A 336 -5.79 11.02 3.44
CA VAL A 336 -5.69 9.58 3.20
C VAL A 336 -6.93 8.89 3.76
N GLU A 337 -7.41 7.85 3.08
CA GLU A 337 -8.40 6.93 3.65
C GLU A 337 -7.73 5.60 3.98
N ILE A 338 -8.16 4.95 5.07
CA ILE A 338 -7.53 3.73 5.56
C ILE A 338 -8.51 2.84 6.32
N GLU A 339 -8.46 1.54 6.02
CA GLU A 339 -9.14 0.46 6.73
C GLU A 339 -8.26 -0.10 7.87
N SER A 340 -8.89 -0.83 8.81
CA SER A 340 -8.22 -1.28 10.03
C SER A 340 -7.03 -2.21 9.81
N GLU A 341 -7.09 -3.07 8.78
CA GLU A 341 -5.99 -3.98 8.47
C GLU A 341 -4.76 -3.21 8.00
N ARG A 342 -4.90 -2.33 6.99
CA ARG A 342 -3.79 -1.52 6.48
C ARG A 342 -3.26 -0.50 7.46
N PHE A 343 -4.12 0.05 8.30
CA PHE A 343 -3.68 0.90 9.40
C PHE A 343 -2.71 0.18 10.35
N GLN A 344 -2.93 -1.13 10.60
CA GLN A 344 -2.05 -1.95 11.43
C GLN A 344 -0.79 -2.41 10.69
N GLU A 345 -0.86 -2.57 9.36
CA GLU A 345 0.29 -2.93 8.54
C GLU A 345 1.30 -1.79 8.37
N GLU A 346 0.88 -0.53 8.58
CA GLU A 346 1.70 0.67 8.32
C GLU A 346 1.91 1.53 9.59
N PRO A 347 2.40 0.95 10.71
CA PRO A 347 2.44 1.63 12.00
C PRO A 347 3.41 2.82 12.02
N GLU A 348 4.49 2.78 11.24
CA GLU A 348 5.49 3.86 11.17
C GLU A 348 4.92 5.12 10.51
N PHE A 349 4.21 4.97 9.39
CA PHE A 349 3.55 6.09 8.72
C PHE A 349 2.46 6.72 9.59
N PHE A 350 1.63 5.88 10.21
CA PHE A 350 0.54 6.33 11.06
C PHE A 350 0.95 6.65 12.51
N ALA A 351 2.24 6.57 12.86
CA ALA A 351 2.73 6.88 14.20
C ALA A 351 2.33 8.30 14.68
N SER A 352 2.28 9.25 13.75
CA SER A 352 1.90 10.65 14.01
C SER A 352 0.42 10.96 13.77
N VAL A 353 -0.42 9.97 13.41
CA VAL A 353 -1.81 10.19 12.99
C VAL A 353 -2.65 10.91 14.05
N LYS A 354 -2.29 10.77 15.34
CA LYS A 354 -2.94 11.46 16.47
C LYS A 354 -2.87 12.99 16.36
N ASN A 355 -1.87 13.52 15.64
CA ASN A 355 -1.67 14.95 15.43
C ASN A 355 -2.39 15.46 14.17
N TRP A 356 -3.08 14.59 13.44
CA TRP A 356 -3.83 14.94 12.23
C TRP A 356 -5.29 15.21 12.58
N ARG A 357 -6.08 15.66 11.59
CA ARG A 357 -7.54 15.68 11.73
C ARG A 357 -8.11 14.29 11.44
N HIS A 358 -9.16 13.92 12.17
CA HIS A 358 -9.73 12.57 12.10
C HIS A 358 -11.16 12.61 11.60
N ILE A 359 -11.47 11.81 10.59
CA ILE A 359 -12.83 11.60 10.07
C ILE A 359 -13.11 10.10 10.19
N TYR A 360 -14.31 9.72 10.58
CA TYR A 360 -14.72 8.32 10.70
C TYR A 360 -16.02 8.10 9.94
N ILE A 361 -16.00 7.14 9.01
CA ILE A 361 -17.16 6.76 8.22
C ILE A 361 -17.53 5.28 8.41
N TRP A 362 -18.81 5.04 8.71
CA TRP A 362 -19.39 3.71 8.84
C TRP A 362 -20.72 3.64 8.08
N ARG A 363 -21.40 2.48 8.13
CA ARG A 363 -22.74 2.31 7.56
C ARG A 363 -23.66 1.65 8.58
N ASN A 364 -24.87 2.19 8.73
CA ASN A 364 -25.79 1.70 9.77
C ASN A 364 -26.31 0.29 9.44
N ASP A 365 -26.63 0.03 8.17
CA ASP A 365 -27.07 -1.28 7.68
C ASP A 365 -25.87 -2.20 7.35
N ILE A 366 -25.28 -2.81 8.38
CA ILE A 366 -24.13 -3.72 8.22
C ILE A 366 -24.47 -4.91 7.33
N LEU A 367 -25.69 -5.44 7.39
CA LEU A 367 -26.06 -6.57 6.53
C LEU A 367 -25.98 -6.17 5.04
N ALA A 368 -26.50 -4.99 4.69
CA ALA A 368 -26.34 -4.46 3.33
C ALA A 368 -24.87 -4.21 2.97
N GLN A 369 -24.06 -3.75 3.93
CA GLN A 369 -22.63 -3.53 3.74
C GLN A 369 -21.90 -4.85 3.46
N ALA A 370 -22.14 -5.88 4.27
CA ALA A 370 -21.55 -7.22 4.15
C ALA A 370 -21.90 -7.89 2.82
N ILE A 371 -23.17 -7.82 2.42
CA ILE A 371 -23.62 -8.29 1.10
C ILE A 371 -22.89 -7.53 -0.01
N SER A 372 -22.81 -6.20 0.10
CA SER A 372 -22.08 -5.42 -0.90
C SER A 372 -20.59 -5.76 -0.95
N TYR A 373 -19.97 -6.05 0.18
CA TYR A 373 -18.57 -6.42 0.28
C TYR A 373 -18.30 -7.77 -0.38
N GLN A 374 -19.12 -8.78 -0.06
CA GLN A 374 -18.98 -10.11 -0.66
C GLN A 374 -19.23 -10.08 -2.16
N ILE A 375 -20.23 -9.32 -2.64
CA ILE A 375 -20.46 -9.13 -4.07
C ILE A 375 -19.23 -8.54 -4.77
N SER A 376 -18.55 -7.56 -4.16
CA SER A 376 -17.35 -6.96 -4.73
C SER A 376 -16.18 -7.94 -4.80
N ILE A 377 -16.03 -8.82 -3.79
CA ILE A 377 -15.05 -9.92 -3.83
C ILE A 377 -15.34 -10.88 -4.98
N GLU A 378 -16.58 -11.37 -5.10
CA GLU A 378 -16.94 -12.36 -6.13
C GLU A 378 -16.81 -11.80 -7.55
N THR A 379 -17.14 -10.52 -7.74
CA THR A 379 -17.16 -9.90 -9.08
C THR A 379 -15.85 -9.22 -9.45
N GLY A 380 -14.97 -8.94 -8.48
CA GLY A 380 -13.83 -8.04 -8.65
C GLY A 380 -14.22 -6.57 -8.87
N VAL A 381 -15.51 -6.22 -8.81
CA VAL A 381 -16.00 -4.85 -9.06
C VAL A 381 -16.24 -4.12 -7.74
N TRP A 382 -15.37 -3.16 -7.45
CA TRP A 382 -15.39 -2.37 -6.22
C TRP A 382 -16.09 -1.00 -6.39
N HIS A 383 -16.02 -0.43 -7.59
CA HIS A 383 -16.58 0.87 -7.93
C HIS A 383 -17.35 0.82 -9.24
N ASN A 384 -18.43 1.59 -9.33
CA ASN A 384 -19.27 1.66 -10.51
C ASN A 384 -19.11 3.02 -11.19
N PHE A 385 -18.12 3.14 -12.08
CA PHE A 385 -17.84 4.36 -12.84
C PHE A 385 -18.61 4.45 -14.17
N SER A 386 -19.14 3.33 -14.66
CA SER A 386 -19.92 3.23 -15.89
C SER A 386 -21.18 2.41 -15.61
N ASN A 387 -22.32 2.75 -16.21
CA ASN A 387 -23.58 1.99 -16.06
C ASN A 387 -23.54 0.57 -16.71
N SER A 388 -22.36 -0.01 -16.88
CA SER A 388 -22.13 -1.33 -17.46
C SER A 388 -22.59 -2.45 -16.53
N ARG A 389 -23.32 -3.42 -17.10
CA ARG A 389 -23.73 -4.62 -16.36
C ARG A 389 -22.55 -5.59 -16.28
N HIS A 390 -21.93 -5.69 -15.11
CA HIS A 390 -20.96 -6.74 -14.80
C HIS A 390 -21.69 -7.96 -14.18
N ASP A 391 -22.53 -8.63 -14.98
CA ASP A 391 -23.38 -9.74 -14.50
C ASP A 391 -22.91 -11.12 -15.02
N GLU A 392 -21.83 -11.20 -15.79
CA GLU A 392 -21.49 -12.41 -16.57
C GLU A 392 -20.80 -13.54 -15.77
N THR A 393 -20.40 -13.30 -14.50
CA THR A 393 -19.66 -14.29 -13.67
C THR A 393 -20.18 -14.41 -12.23
N PHE A 394 -21.39 -13.95 -11.94
CA PHE A 394 -21.88 -13.89 -10.56
C PHE A 394 -22.27 -15.27 -10.02
N HIS A 395 -21.48 -15.79 -9.06
CA HIS A 395 -21.76 -17.05 -8.38
C HIS A 395 -22.67 -16.86 -7.16
N TYR A 396 -23.33 -17.95 -6.74
CA TYR A 396 -24.14 -17.96 -5.52
C TYR A 396 -23.27 -17.63 -4.29
N ILE A 397 -23.63 -16.57 -3.57
CA ILE A 397 -23.03 -16.22 -2.28
C ILE A 397 -23.73 -17.00 -1.16
N SER A 398 -22.96 -17.77 -0.40
CA SER A 398 -23.48 -18.50 0.76
C SER A 398 -23.85 -17.56 1.92
N ARG A 399 -24.76 -18.00 2.78
CA ARG A 399 -25.11 -17.28 4.01
C ARG A 399 -23.89 -17.12 4.93
N ASP A 400 -23.09 -18.17 5.09
CA ASP A 400 -21.91 -18.16 5.96
C ASP A 400 -20.89 -17.12 5.49
N SER A 401 -20.68 -17.00 4.17
CA SER A 401 -19.82 -15.95 3.62
C SER A 401 -20.32 -14.54 3.97
N ILE A 402 -21.64 -14.31 4.00
CA ILE A 402 -22.20 -13.01 4.42
C ILE A 402 -21.96 -12.79 5.91
N LEU A 403 -22.17 -13.79 6.76
CA LEU A 403 -21.92 -13.70 8.20
C LEU A 403 -20.45 -13.43 8.53
N ASP A 404 -19.54 -14.11 7.84
CA ASP A 404 -18.10 -13.86 7.97
C ASP A 404 -17.78 -12.39 7.67
N LYS A 405 -18.44 -11.79 6.68
CA LYS A 405 -18.29 -10.36 6.38
C LYS A 405 -18.93 -9.47 7.43
N ILE A 406 -20.07 -9.84 8.01
CA ILE A 406 -20.65 -9.08 9.13
C ILE A 406 -19.66 -9.03 10.30
N ASN A 407 -19.13 -10.18 10.72
CA ASN A 407 -18.20 -10.27 11.83
C ASN A 407 -16.88 -9.52 11.54
N PHE A 408 -16.37 -9.63 10.31
CA PHE A 408 -15.23 -8.85 9.86
C PHE A 408 -15.45 -7.33 9.98
N LEU A 409 -16.59 -6.83 9.49
CA LEU A 409 -16.92 -5.40 9.53
C LEU A 409 -17.11 -4.91 10.97
N LEU A 410 -17.79 -5.69 11.83
CA LEU A 410 -17.96 -5.38 13.24
C LEU A 410 -16.62 -5.32 13.98
N ASN A 411 -15.70 -6.25 13.67
CA ASN A 411 -14.37 -6.23 14.25
C ASN A 411 -13.56 -5.00 13.80
N ALA A 412 -13.66 -4.60 12.53
CA ALA A 412 -13.03 -3.38 12.02
C ALA A 412 -13.58 -2.11 12.71
N GLU A 413 -14.90 -2.04 12.93
CA GLU A 413 -15.52 -0.96 13.69
C GLU A 413 -15.02 -0.93 15.13
N LYS A 414 -15.06 -2.08 15.82
CA LYS A 414 -14.58 -2.21 17.19
C LYS A 414 -13.13 -1.76 17.32
N PHE A 415 -12.26 -2.19 16.40
CA PHE A 415 -10.86 -1.79 16.36
C PHE A 415 -10.69 -0.26 16.36
N PHE A 416 -11.37 0.44 15.44
CA PHE A 416 -11.24 1.90 15.35
C PHE A 416 -11.88 2.62 16.53
N LEU A 417 -13.03 2.17 17.02
CA LEU A 417 -13.67 2.73 18.21
C LEU A 417 -12.76 2.59 19.44
N ASP A 418 -12.17 1.42 19.64
CA ASP A 418 -11.20 1.17 20.72
C ASP A 418 -9.94 2.04 20.54
N PHE A 419 -9.44 2.18 19.30
CA PHE A 419 -8.33 3.07 19.00
C PHE A 419 -8.64 4.53 19.33
N PHE A 420 -9.83 5.03 18.98
CA PHE A 420 -10.24 6.40 19.31
C PHE A 420 -10.33 6.60 20.82
N ASN A 421 -11.01 5.69 21.52
CA ASN A 421 -11.18 5.75 22.98
C ASN A 421 -9.83 5.71 23.71
N LYS A 422 -8.96 4.75 23.35
CA LYS A 422 -7.63 4.59 23.95
C LYS A 422 -6.74 5.81 23.77
N ASN A 423 -6.95 6.57 22.69
CA ASN A 423 -6.13 7.73 22.36
C ASN A 423 -6.83 9.08 22.57
N GLY A 424 -8.04 9.08 23.15
CA GLY A 424 -8.82 10.30 23.39
C GLY A 424 -9.19 11.06 22.11
N LEU A 425 -9.36 10.37 20.98
CA LEU A 425 -9.66 10.99 19.69
C LEU A 425 -11.17 11.19 19.52
N SER A 426 -11.56 12.32 18.95
CA SER A 426 -12.96 12.67 18.66
C SER A 426 -13.12 12.99 17.17
N PRO A 427 -13.18 11.97 16.29
CA PRO A 427 -13.29 12.19 14.86
C PRO A 427 -14.61 12.86 14.46
N TYR A 428 -14.63 13.56 13.32
CA TYR A 428 -15.88 13.89 12.65
C TYR A 428 -16.54 12.59 12.18
N LYS A 429 -17.70 12.28 12.74
CA LYS A 429 -18.43 11.03 12.52
C LYS A 429 -19.52 11.25 11.49
N ILE A 430 -19.56 10.37 10.49
CA ILE A 430 -20.62 10.37 9.47
C ILE A 430 -20.97 8.94 9.05
N SER A 431 -22.26 8.62 9.04
CA SER A 431 -22.73 7.37 8.45
C SER A 431 -22.94 7.51 6.94
N TYR A 432 -22.89 6.40 6.22
CA TYR A 432 -23.26 6.31 4.81
C TYR A 432 -24.63 6.97 4.54
N GLU A 433 -25.61 6.69 5.39
CA GLU A 433 -26.98 7.19 5.25
C GLU A 433 -27.07 8.71 5.37
N GLU A 434 -26.31 9.30 6.31
CA GLU A 434 -26.19 10.76 6.44
C GLU A 434 -25.47 11.34 5.21
N LEU A 435 -24.34 10.75 4.80
CA LEU A 435 -23.56 11.21 3.65
C LEU A 435 -24.40 11.30 2.38
N ILE A 436 -25.18 10.26 2.04
CA ILE A 436 -25.99 10.27 0.82
C ILE A 436 -27.20 11.19 0.91
N SER A 437 -27.63 11.55 2.13
CA SER A 437 -28.79 12.44 2.33
C SER A 437 -28.46 13.90 2.02
N ASP A 438 -27.24 14.36 2.34
CA ASP A 438 -26.74 15.68 1.98
C ASP A 438 -25.20 15.70 1.77
N PRO A 439 -24.71 15.19 0.63
CA PRO A 439 -23.28 15.07 0.36
C PRO A 439 -22.51 16.39 0.45
N ILE A 440 -23.13 17.48 -0.02
CA ILE A 440 -22.48 18.80 -0.10
C ILE A 440 -22.38 19.44 1.28
N HIS A 441 -23.45 19.37 2.07
CA HIS A 441 -23.41 19.83 3.45
C HIS A 441 -22.29 19.14 4.23
N HIS A 442 -22.20 17.81 4.13
CA HIS A 442 -21.16 17.05 4.83
C HIS A 442 -19.75 17.38 4.32
N GLY A 443 -19.56 17.58 3.01
CA GLY A 443 -18.28 18.07 2.47
C GLY A 443 -17.86 19.42 3.08
N ARG A 444 -18.80 20.36 3.25
CA ARG A 444 -18.55 21.66 3.90
C ARG A 444 -18.24 21.51 5.39
N SER A 445 -19.04 20.74 6.11
CA SER A 445 -18.85 20.49 7.54
C SER A 445 -17.50 19.84 7.82
N ILE A 446 -17.05 18.94 6.95
CA ILE A 446 -15.72 18.33 7.04
C ILE A 446 -14.62 19.37 6.79
N ALA A 447 -14.76 20.23 5.78
CA ALA A 447 -13.79 21.30 5.54
C ALA A 447 -13.62 22.20 6.76
N GLU A 448 -14.74 22.66 7.33
CA GLU A 448 -14.74 23.48 8.55
C GLU A 448 -14.08 22.76 9.72
N TYR A 449 -14.43 21.49 9.93
CA TYR A 449 -13.85 20.65 10.98
C TYR A 449 -12.33 20.48 10.83
N ILE A 450 -11.82 20.31 9.60
CA ILE A 450 -10.37 20.16 9.39
C ILE A 450 -9.63 21.51 9.37
N GLY A 451 -10.35 22.64 9.36
CA GLY A 451 -9.78 23.99 9.44
C GLY A 451 -9.67 24.73 8.11
N ILE A 452 -10.48 24.37 7.11
CA ILE A 452 -10.59 25.04 5.82
C ILE A 452 -11.97 25.73 5.72
N SER A 453 -12.00 27.00 5.35
CA SER A 453 -13.24 27.79 5.31
C SER A 453 -14.29 27.18 4.38
N GLY A 454 -15.47 26.85 4.89
CA GLY A 454 -16.57 26.27 4.11
C GLY A 454 -17.05 27.15 2.94
N SER A 455 -16.92 28.47 3.05
CA SER A 455 -17.20 29.43 1.96
C SER A 455 -16.28 29.28 0.75
N SER A 456 -15.12 28.64 0.90
CA SER A 456 -14.23 28.32 -0.23
C SER A 456 -14.78 27.19 -1.13
N LEU A 457 -15.91 26.58 -0.75
CA LEU A 457 -16.53 25.44 -1.43
C LEU A 457 -17.80 25.79 -2.20
N ASP A 458 -18.17 27.07 -2.30
CA ASP A 458 -19.44 27.51 -2.90
C ASP A 458 -19.56 27.33 -4.43
N GLY A 459 -18.62 26.61 -5.05
CA GLY A 459 -18.67 26.13 -6.44
C GLY A 459 -18.78 24.62 -6.59
N ALA A 460 -18.98 23.86 -5.50
CA ALA A 460 -19.14 22.40 -5.56
C ALA A 460 -20.49 22.02 -6.20
N ASP A 461 -20.43 21.53 -7.43
CA ASP A 461 -21.58 21.17 -8.24
C ASP A 461 -21.87 19.66 -8.10
N GLN A 462 -23.06 19.31 -7.59
CA GLN A 462 -23.50 17.91 -7.44
C GLN A 462 -23.54 17.14 -8.76
N SER A 463 -23.69 17.83 -9.90
CA SER A 463 -23.73 17.20 -11.23
C SER A 463 -22.38 16.62 -11.68
N LYS A 464 -21.31 16.83 -10.90
CA LYS A 464 -19.95 16.34 -11.18
C LYS A 464 -19.57 15.05 -10.46
N PHE A 465 -20.45 14.49 -9.63
CA PHE A 465 -20.21 13.21 -8.97
C PHE A 465 -20.45 12.05 -9.93
N VAL A 466 -19.41 11.23 -10.10
CA VAL A 466 -19.41 10.12 -11.05
C VAL A 466 -19.91 8.83 -10.39
N LEU A 467 -19.60 8.62 -9.10
CA LEU A 467 -19.96 7.40 -8.40
C LEU A 467 -21.46 7.30 -8.10
N GLN A 468 -22.02 6.13 -8.41
CA GLN A 468 -23.42 5.80 -8.15
C GLN A 468 -23.55 4.66 -7.13
N PRO A 469 -24.58 4.67 -6.25
CA PRO A 469 -24.85 3.55 -5.35
C PRO A 469 -25.06 2.25 -6.12
N THR A 470 -24.42 1.17 -5.67
CA THR A 470 -24.42 -0.13 -6.37
C THR A 470 -25.62 -1.02 -5.98
N ALA A 471 -26.70 -0.44 -5.45
CA ALA A 471 -27.84 -1.20 -4.95
C ALA A 471 -28.65 -1.84 -6.09
N LYS A 472 -28.71 -3.18 -6.11
CA LYS A 472 -29.45 -3.97 -7.11
C LYS A 472 -30.51 -4.83 -6.42
N ALA A 473 -31.54 -5.26 -7.16
CA ALA A 473 -32.60 -6.16 -6.66
C ALA A 473 -32.05 -7.43 -5.98
N ARG A 474 -30.89 -7.96 -6.45
CA ARG A 474 -30.17 -9.08 -5.82
C ARG A 474 -29.80 -8.85 -4.35
N ASN A 475 -29.61 -7.61 -3.91
CA ASN A 475 -29.27 -7.31 -2.52
C ASN A 475 -30.43 -7.68 -1.59
N LEU A 476 -31.69 -7.55 -2.05
CA LEU A 476 -32.88 -7.92 -1.28
C LEU A 476 -32.96 -9.44 -1.08
N TYR A 477 -32.64 -10.22 -2.11
CA TYR A 477 -32.58 -11.69 -2.02
C TYR A 477 -31.57 -12.14 -0.95
N TYR A 478 -30.34 -11.63 -0.99
CA TYR A 478 -29.31 -12.01 -0.01
C TYR A 478 -29.62 -11.53 1.40
N LYS A 479 -30.30 -10.38 1.55
CA LYS A 479 -30.81 -9.95 2.86
C LYS A 479 -31.79 -10.98 3.43
N ALA A 480 -32.75 -11.42 2.64
CA ALA A 480 -33.71 -12.43 3.07
C ALA A 480 -33.02 -13.77 3.37
N LEU A 481 -32.09 -14.22 2.54
CA LEU A 481 -31.31 -15.44 2.75
C LEU A 481 -30.54 -15.40 4.09
N ALA A 482 -29.88 -14.28 4.40
CA ALA A 482 -29.15 -14.11 5.65
C ALA A 482 -30.08 -14.15 6.87
N ILE A 483 -31.23 -13.48 6.77
CA ILE A 483 -32.22 -13.35 7.84
C ILE A 483 -32.97 -14.66 8.10
N VAL A 484 -33.24 -15.52 7.12
CA VAL A 484 -34.09 -16.72 7.33
C VAL A 484 -33.29 -17.97 7.73
N GLY A 485 -31.95 -17.89 7.80
CA GLY A 485 -31.12 -19.04 8.16
C GLY A 485 -30.84 -19.17 9.66
N GLY A 486 -31.23 -20.30 10.26
CA GLY A 486 -30.87 -20.67 11.64
C GLY A 486 -31.68 -19.96 12.73
N GLY A 487 -31.09 -19.85 13.93
CA GLY A 487 -31.65 -19.12 15.08
C GLY A 487 -32.89 -19.74 15.74
N GLU A 488 -33.20 -19.26 16.94
CA GLU A 488 -34.41 -19.62 17.69
C GLU A 488 -35.68 -18.95 17.13
N LEU A 489 -35.54 -17.75 16.59
CA LEU A 489 -36.65 -16.93 16.09
C LEU A 489 -36.27 -16.29 14.76
N TRP A 490 -36.77 -16.83 13.64
CA TRP A 490 -36.60 -16.25 12.30
C TRP A 490 -35.14 -15.89 11.96
N GLY A 491 -34.17 -16.78 12.21
CA GLY A 491 -32.75 -16.49 11.99
C GLY A 491 -32.05 -15.71 13.09
N TYR A 492 -32.68 -15.51 14.25
CA TYR A 492 -32.09 -14.82 15.40
C TYR A 492 -31.93 -15.74 16.60
N ASP A 493 -30.79 -15.64 17.28
CA ASP A 493 -30.55 -16.20 18.60
C ASP A 493 -31.04 -15.22 19.66
N ILE A 494 -31.75 -15.73 20.68
CA ILE A 494 -32.25 -14.92 21.79
C ILE A 494 -31.30 -15.03 22.97
N HIS A 495 -30.83 -13.89 23.45
CA HIS A 495 -29.95 -13.79 24.60
C HIS A 495 -30.60 -12.93 25.69
N GLU A 496 -30.16 -13.13 26.93
CA GLU A 496 -30.51 -12.29 28.07
C GLU A 496 -29.23 -11.89 28.80
N ALA A 497 -29.02 -10.59 29.00
CA ALA A 497 -27.90 -10.04 29.77
C ALA A 497 -28.31 -8.71 30.39
N ASN A 498 -27.85 -8.44 31.62
CA ASN A 498 -28.08 -7.17 32.33
C ASN A 498 -29.57 -6.76 32.43
N GLY A 499 -30.50 -7.74 32.50
CA GLY A 499 -31.94 -7.48 32.57
C GLY A 499 -32.56 -7.03 31.24
N GLN A 500 -31.84 -7.19 30.12
CA GLN A 500 -32.29 -6.88 28.77
C GLN A 500 -32.27 -8.14 27.90
N TYR A 501 -33.29 -8.30 27.07
CA TYR A 501 -33.37 -9.33 26.04
C TYR A 501 -32.79 -8.80 24.73
N MET A 502 -32.01 -9.63 24.05
CA MET A 502 -31.40 -9.33 22.76
C MET A 502 -31.78 -10.41 21.75
N ALA A 503 -32.09 -10.00 20.53
CA ALA A 503 -32.18 -10.91 19.39
C ALA A 503 -31.04 -10.57 18.44
N VAL A 504 -30.11 -11.51 18.28
CA VAL A 504 -28.87 -11.36 17.50
C VAL A 504 -29.00 -12.21 16.26
N LEU A 505 -28.66 -11.67 15.09
CA LEU A 505 -28.70 -12.46 13.86
C LEU A 505 -27.78 -13.68 14.01
N HIS A 506 -28.32 -14.87 13.77
CA HIS A 506 -27.64 -16.13 14.08
C HIS A 506 -26.28 -16.23 13.41
N GLY A 507 -25.22 -16.52 14.18
CA GLY A 507 -23.83 -16.58 13.71
C GLY A 507 -23.08 -15.24 13.72
N VAL A 508 -23.73 -14.14 14.12
CA VAL A 508 -23.03 -12.89 14.47
C VAL A 508 -22.40 -13.04 15.85
N ASP A 509 -21.14 -12.64 15.98
CA ASP A 509 -20.42 -12.66 17.25
C ASP A 509 -20.93 -11.55 18.18
N LEU A 510 -21.64 -11.96 19.23
CA LEU A 510 -22.21 -11.08 20.24
C LEU A 510 -21.14 -10.21 20.94
N SER A 511 -19.90 -10.69 21.05
CA SER A 511 -18.82 -9.95 21.72
C SER A 511 -18.36 -8.71 20.96
N LEU A 512 -18.71 -8.59 19.68
CA LEU A 512 -18.39 -7.45 18.83
C LEU A 512 -19.46 -6.35 18.86
N LEU A 513 -20.60 -6.59 19.51
CA LEU A 513 -21.73 -5.67 19.52
C LEU A 513 -21.79 -4.81 20.78
N ASP A 514 -22.17 -3.54 20.61
CA ASP A 514 -22.74 -2.77 21.72
C ASP A 514 -24.18 -3.25 21.96
N ILE A 515 -24.33 -4.11 22.96
CA ILE A 515 -25.61 -4.72 23.32
C ILE A 515 -26.62 -3.75 23.94
N THR A 516 -26.24 -2.49 24.19
CA THR A 516 -27.15 -1.49 24.76
C THR A 516 -27.91 -0.70 23.70
N THR A 517 -27.47 -0.76 22.45
CA THR A 517 -27.98 0.07 21.36
C THR A 517 -28.62 -0.80 20.27
N GLN A 518 -29.86 -0.50 19.92
CA GLN A 518 -30.57 -1.15 18.80
C GLN A 518 -29.78 -0.99 17.49
N ARG A 519 -29.56 -2.09 16.75
CA ARG A 519 -28.82 -2.07 15.49
C ARG A 519 -29.41 -3.05 14.47
N ALA A 520 -30.60 -2.72 13.97
CA ALA A 520 -31.26 -3.56 12.97
C ALA A 520 -30.48 -3.57 11.63
N PRO A 521 -30.40 -4.72 10.93
CA PRO A 521 -31.03 -6.00 11.26
C PRO A 521 -30.18 -6.94 12.11
N ILE A 522 -29.00 -6.56 12.58
CA ILE A 522 -28.09 -7.53 13.25
C ILE A 522 -28.38 -7.71 14.74
N LEU A 523 -28.97 -6.70 15.38
CA LEU A 523 -29.29 -6.69 16.81
C LEU A 523 -30.60 -5.95 17.09
N PHE A 524 -31.50 -6.62 17.80
CA PHE A 524 -32.66 -6.02 18.44
C PHE A 524 -32.52 -6.11 19.96
N VAL A 525 -32.92 -5.06 20.66
CA VAL A 525 -32.84 -4.98 22.13
C VAL A 525 -34.19 -4.60 22.73
N SER A 526 -34.58 -5.21 23.85
CA SER A 526 -35.81 -4.91 24.56
C SER A 526 -35.72 -5.32 26.03
N ASN A 527 -36.39 -4.59 26.92
CA ASN A 527 -36.54 -5.02 28.31
C ASN A 527 -37.67 -6.05 28.48
N ASP A 528 -38.49 -6.27 27.43
CA ASP A 528 -39.55 -7.28 27.39
C ASP A 528 -39.32 -8.27 26.25
N ARG A 529 -39.27 -9.57 26.58
CA ARG A 529 -38.99 -10.65 25.62
C ARG A 529 -40.08 -10.77 24.56
N LYS A 530 -41.34 -10.56 24.91
CA LYS A 530 -42.45 -10.69 23.95
C LYS A 530 -42.39 -9.55 22.95
N GLU A 531 -42.16 -8.33 23.42
CA GLU A 531 -41.97 -7.16 22.57
C GLU A 531 -40.79 -7.34 21.61
N LEU A 532 -39.67 -7.91 22.10
CA LEU A 532 -38.52 -8.27 21.26
C LEU A 532 -38.94 -9.22 20.13
N CYS A 533 -39.58 -10.34 20.48
CA CYS A 533 -40.01 -11.35 19.52
C CYS A 533 -41.00 -10.81 18.48
N ASP A 534 -41.93 -9.96 18.91
CA ASP A 534 -42.90 -9.31 18.02
C ASP A 534 -42.20 -8.34 17.06
N ARG A 535 -41.17 -7.62 17.53
CA ARG A 535 -40.39 -6.69 16.71
C ARG A 535 -39.57 -7.40 15.64
N VAL A 536 -38.89 -8.49 16.02
CA VAL A 536 -38.17 -9.36 15.08
C VAL A 536 -39.13 -9.95 14.05
N SER A 537 -40.24 -10.55 14.48
CA SER A 537 -41.22 -11.16 13.57
C SER A 537 -41.80 -10.16 12.57
N ARG A 538 -42.12 -8.94 13.04
CA ARG A 538 -42.60 -7.85 12.18
C ARG A 538 -41.53 -7.44 11.16
N TYR A 539 -40.28 -7.29 11.60
CA TYR A 539 -39.17 -6.94 10.72
C TYR A 539 -38.98 -8.01 9.63
N VAL A 540 -38.90 -9.29 10.00
CA VAL A 540 -38.70 -10.39 9.04
C VAL A 540 -39.88 -10.50 8.06
N THR A 541 -41.12 -10.40 8.55
CA THR A 541 -42.32 -10.44 7.69
C THR A 541 -42.31 -9.31 6.66
N GLN A 542 -41.88 -8.11 7.07
CA GLN A 542 -41.76 -6.96 6.17
C GLN A 542 -40.68 -7.18 5.11
N GLN A 543 -39.51 -7.71 5.49
CA GLN A 543 -38.43 -8.02 4.54
C GLN A 543 -38.88 -9.07 3.52
N MET A 544 -39.51 -10.15 3.97
CA MET A 544 -40.02 -11.22 3.10
C MET A 544 -41.08 -10.72 2.12
N SER A 545 -41.95 -9.83 2.57
CA SER A 545 -43.00 -9.21 1.74
C SER A 545 -42.46 -8.22 0.71
N SER A 546 -41.22 -7.74 0.88
CA SER A 546 -40.55 -6.81 -0.05
C SER A 546 -39.77 -7.50 -1.18
N LEU A 547 -39.67 -8.84 -1.14
CA LEU A 547 -39.02 -9.59 -2.20
C LEU A 547 -39.84 -9.51 -3.49
N PRO A 548 -39.20 -9.23 -4.64
CA PRO A 548 -39.88 -9.35 -5.93
C PRO A 548 -40.34 -10.81 -6.13
N PRO A 549 -41.46 -11.05 -6.83
CA PRO A 549 -41.90 -12.40 -7.15
C PRO A 549 -40.77 -13.16 -7.87
N LEU A 550 -40.54 -14.42 -7.48
CA LEU A 550 -39.59 -15.29 -8.16
C LEU A 550 -39.97 -15.29 -9.65
N ILE A 551 -39.05 -14.79 -10.49
CA ILE A 551 -39.22 -14.91 -11.93
C ILE A 551 -38.99 -16.38 -12.23
N ASP A 552 -40.05 -17.08 -12.64
CA ASP A 552 -39.97 -18.45 -13.13
C ASP A 552 -38.96 -18.52 -14.30
N GLY A 553 -37.85 -19.22 -14.08
CA GLY A 553 -36.91 -19.65 -15.11
C GLY A 553 -35.69 -18.74 -15.34
N ALA A 554 -34.58 -19.10 -14.70
CA ALA A 554 -33.22 -18.98 -15.24
C ALA A 554 -32.33 -20.05 -14.61
#